data_AF-A0A165C2R4-F1
#
_entry.id   AF-A0A165C2R4-F1
#
_cell.length_a   1.000
_cell.length_b   1.000
_cell.length_c   1.000
_cell.angle_alpha   90.00
_cell.angle_beta   90.00
_cell.angle_gamma   90.00
#
_symmetry.space_group_name_H-M   'P 1'
#
loop_
_entity.id
_entity.type
_entity.pdbx_description
1 polymer ?
#
loop_
_entity_poly.entity_id
_entity_poly.type
_entity_poly.pdbx_seq_one_letter_code
_entity_poly.pdbx_strand_id
1 'polypeptide(L)'
;MAERTSTEWLQQSLHTLMMSPYIHFTPPKIGRVHAPGPIDLFSTRFNNMFSRECTGVVAGREVDRDGLKQALLALQREWRDEAASFAPSATVKPGHYACRADFIPKGREQMEEVRADASFMEERGEQRIHHLSLDGDASLFVTSH
;
A
#
# COMPACT_ATOMS: atom_id res chain seq x y z
N MET A 1 15.74 18.59 -6.83
CA MET A 1 15.98 17.95 -5.51
C MET A 1 14.70 17.34 -4.93
N ALA A 2 13.51 17.86 -5.22
CA ALA A 2 12.22 17.34 -4.71
C ALA A 2 11.85 15.91 -5.16
N GLU A 3 12.34 15.45 -6.32
CA GLU A 3 11.92 14.16 -6.88
C GLU A 3 12.53 12.95 -6.15
N ARG A 4 13.77 13.05 -5.67
CA ARG A 4 14.38 11.99 -4.86
C ARG A 4 13.61 11.82 -3.55
N THR A 5 13.31 12.93 -2.88
CA THR A 5 12.57 12.94 -1.61
C THR A 5 11.18 12.32 -1.75
N SER A 6 10.51 12.55 -2.88
CA SER A 6 9.16 12.04 -3.12
C SER A 6 9.15 10.53 -3.44
N THR A 7 10.12 10.04 -4.21
CA THR A 7 10.32 8.61 -4.46
C THR A 7 10.77 7.86 -3.19
N GLU A 8 11.67 8.44 -2.40
CA GLU A 8 12.09 7.89 -1.10
C GLU A 8 10.90 7.84 -0.13
N TRP A 9 10.08 8.89 -0.09
CA TRP A 9 8.85 8.93 0.70
C TRP A 9 7.85 7.85 0.27
N LEU A 10 7.69 7.61 -1.03
CA LEU A 10 6.83 6.54 -1.55
C LEU A 10 7.31 5.16 -1.08
N GLN A 11 8.61 4.88 -1.23
CA GLN A 11 9.21 3.62 -0.80
C GLN A 11 9.01 3.41 0.70
N GLN A 12 9.31 4.42 1.51
CA GLN A 12 9.12 4.36 2.96
C GLN A 12 7.65 4.16 3.33
N SER A 13 6.73 4.84 2.63
CA SER A 13 5.29 4.72 2.87
C SER A 13 4.78 3.32 2.57
N LEU A 14 5.13 2.76 1.41
CA LEU A 14 4.73 1.41 1.00
C LEU A 14 5.37 0.35 1.90
N HIS A 15 6.67 0.45 2.19
CA HIS A 15 7.34 -0.44 3.13
C HIS A 15 6.68 -0.41 4.51
N THR A 16 6.43 0.79 5.04
CA THR A 16 5.74 0.99 6.33
C THR A 16 4.34 0.36 6.31
N LEU A 17 3.60 0.50 5.20
CA LEU A 17 2.27 -0.07 5.05
C LEU A 17 2.32 -1.61 5.02
N MET A 18 3.26 -2.21 4.28
CA MET A 18 3.45 -3.67 4.24
C MET A 18 3.78 -4.27 5.61
N MET A 19 4.55 -3.54 6.44
CA MET A 19 4.88 -3.95 7.81
C MET A 19 3.78 -3.67 8.84
N SER A 20 2.71 -2.99 8.46
CA SER A 20 1.68 -2.57 9.43
C SER A 20 0.78 -3.74 9.79
N PRO A 21 0.64 -4.13 11.07
CA PRO A 21 -0.26 -5.22 11.42
C PRO A 21 -1.69 -4.85 11.01
N TYR A 22 -2.35 -5.82 10.38
CA TYR A 22 -3.75 -5.74 10.04
C TYR A 22 -4.55 -6.62 10.99
N ILE A 23 -5.46 -6.02 11.76
CA ILE A 23 -6.29 -6.71 12.73
C ILE A 23 -7.75 -6.61 12.33
N HIS A 24 -8.34 -7.76 11.98
CA HIS A 24 -9.79 -7.86 11.84
C HIS A 24 -10.44 -7.79 13.22
N PHE A 25 -10.89 -6.60 13.62
CA PHE A 25 -11.69 -6.47 14.83
C PHE A 25 -13.14 -6.84 14.52
N THR A 26 -13.59 -7.96 15.07
CA THR A 26 -15.03 -8.21 15.22
C THR A 26 -15.45 -7.62 16.56
N PRO A 27 -16.17 -6.48 16.60
CA PRO A 27 -16.62 -5.93 17.87
C PRO A 27 -17.45 -6.97 18.62
N PRO A 28 -17.14 -7.27 19.89
CA PRO A 28 -17.95 -8.19 20.67
C PRO A 28 -19.36 -7.59 20.79
N LYS A 29 -20.38 -8.37 20.39
CA LYS A 29 -21.79 -7.96 20.38
C LYS A 29 -22.38 -7.77 21.79
N ILE A 30 -21.60 -7.89 22.86
CA ILE A 30 -22.11 -7.89 24.23
C ILE A 30 -21.24 -7.00 25.12
N GLY A 31 -21.83 -5.86 25.50
CA GLY A 31 -21.77 -5.28 26.85
C GLY A 31 -20.41 -5.00 27.50
N ARG A 32 -20.13 -3.70 27.64
CA ARG A 32 -19.21 -3.07 28.61
C ARG A 32 -17.72 -3.39 28.43
N VAL A 33 -17.01 -2.50 27.74
CA VAL A 33 -15.79 -1.77 28.19
C VAL A 33 -15.47 -0.74 27.09
N HIS A 34 -15.49 0.57 27.39
CA HIS A 34 -15.03 1.65 26.49
C HIS A 34 -13.50 1.76 26.47
N ALA A 35 -12.80 0.64 26.32
CA ALA A 35 -11.39 0.69 25.98
C ALA A 35 -11.30 1.11 24.50
N PRO A 36 -10.37 1.99 24.10
CA PRO A 36 -10.03 2.13 22.70
C PRO A 36 -9.71 0.71 22.22
N GLY A 37 -10.58 0.18 21.34
CA GLY A 37 -10.33 -1.12 20.74
C GLY A 37 -8.96 -1.13 20.08
N PRO A 38 -8.36 -2.30 19.89
CA PRO A 38 -7.06 -2.37 19.23
C PRO A 38 -7.15 -1.65 17.88
N ILE A 39 -6.20 -0.75 17.63
CA ILE A 39 -6.20 0.12 16.45
C ILE A 39 -5.65 -0.66 15.27
N ASP A 40 -6.41 -0.72 14.19
CA ASP A 40 -5.92 -1.27 12.93
C ASP A 40 -4.86 -0.34 12.32
N LEU A 41 -3.59 -0.68 12.53
CA LEU A 41 -2.47 0.17 12.13
C LEU A 41 -2.37 0.29 10.62
N PHE A 42 -2.70 -0.77 9.88
CA PHE A 42 -2.77 -0.72 8.42
C PHE A 42 -3.79 0.33 7.95
N SER A 43 -5.05 0.23 8.37
CA SER A 43 -6.08 1.21 7.95
C SER A 43 -5.75 2.61 8.42
N THR A 44 -5.19 2.76 9.62
CA THR A 44 -4.79 4.07 10.14
C THR A 44 -3.71 4.70 9.29
N ARG A 45 -2.66 3.94 8.95
CA ARG A 45 -1.57 4.41 8.08
C ARG A 45 -2.06 4.65 6.66
N PHE A 46 -2.87 3.77 6.09
CA PHE A 46 -3.51 3.98 4.79
C PHE A 46 -4.31 5.29 4.77
N ASN A 47 -5.14 5.54 5.79
CA ASN A 47 -5.91 6.79 5.88
C ASN A 47 -5.04 8.04 6.03
N ASN A 48 -3.84 7.92 6.60
CA ASN A 48 -2.89 9.02 6.74
C ASN A 48 -1.95 9.16 5.52
N MET A 49 -1.77 8.13 4.71
CA MET A 49 -0.87 8.20 3.55
C MET A 49 -1.62 8.56 2.27
N PHE A 50 -2.90 8.21 2.17
CA PHE A 50 -3.72 8.39 0.98
C PHE A 50 -4.75 9.50 1.18
N SER A 51 -4.97 10.29 0.12
CA SER A 51 -6.03 11.30 0.09
C SER A 51 -7.41 10.65 0.20
N ARG A 52 -8.42 11.43 0.57
CA ARG A 52 -9.79 10.91 0.75
C ARG A 52 -10.42 10.43 -0.55
N GLU A 53 -9.99 10.98 -1.67
CA GLU A 53 -10.47 10.69 -3.02
C GLU A 53 -9.44 9.93 -3.85
N CYS A 54 -8.54 9.18 -3.19
CA CYS A 54 -7.51 8.47 -3.92
C CYS A 54 -8.10 7.39 -4.84
N THR A 55 -7.46 7.22 -5.99
CA THR A 55 -7.80 6.19 -6.98
C THR A 55 -6.56 5.36 -7.28
N GLY A 56 -6.74 4.23 -7.96
CA GLY A 56 -5.60 3.45 -8.39
C GLY A 56 -5.86 2.58 -9.60
N VAL A 57 -4.78 1.99 -10.08
CA VAL A 57 -4.81 0.93 -11.10
C VAL A 57 -4.05 -0.25 -10.53
N VAL A 58 -4.66 -1.42 -10.47
CA VAL A 58 -4.05 -2.63 -9.91
C VAL A 58 -4.09 -3.72 -10.96
N ALA A 59 -2.92 -4.21 -11.37
CA ALA A 59 -2.78 -5.20 -12.45
C ALA A 59 -3.62 -4.82 -13.71
N GLY A 60 -3.54 -3.54 -14.10
CA GLY A 60 -4.26 -2.99 -15.25
C GLY A 60 -5.75 -2.66 -15.03
N ARG A 61 -6.29 -2.83 -13.82
CA ARG A 61 -7.71 -2.56 -13.51
C ARG A 61 -7.85 -1.32 -12.65
N GLU A 62 -8.69 -0.38 -13.08
CA GLU A 62 -9.05 0.79 -12.27
C GLU A 62 -9.82 0.38 -11.01
N VAL A 63 -9.43 0.95 -9.88
CA VAL A 63 -10.03 0.72 -8.58
C VAL A 63 -10.22 2.05 -7.84
N ASP A 64 -11.28 2.12 -7.04
CA ASP A 64 -11.45 3.20 -6.08
C ASP A 64 -10.59 2.98 -4.83
N ARG A 65 -10.66 3.93 -3.89
CA ARG A 65 -9.93 3.92 -2.61
C ARG A 65 -10.08 2.63 -1.81
N ASP A 66 -11.29 2.05 -1.74
CA ASP A 66 -11.51 0.80 -1.01
C ASP A 66 -10.87 -0.37 -1.77
N GLY A 67 -11.09 -0.45 -3.09
CA GLY A 67 -10.46 -1.47 -3.92
C GLY A 67 -8.94 -1.44 -3.85
N LEU A 68 -8.33 -0.25 -3.84
CA LEU A 68 -6.89 -0.07 -3.67
C LEU A 68 -6.41 -0.55 -2.30
N LYS A 69 -7.16 -0.23 -1.24
CA LYS A 69 -6.86 -0.71 0.12
C LYS A 69 -6.93 -2.24 0.19
N GLN A 70 -7.93 -2.87 -0.41
CA GLN A 70 -8.05 -4.34 -0.45
C GLN A 70 -6.89 -4.98 -1.21
N ALA A 71 -6.48 -4.41 -2.34
CA ALA A 71 -5.33 -4.88 -3.10
C ALA A 71 -4.02 -4.80 -2.30
N LEU A 72 -3.80 -3.68 -1.59
CA LEU A 72 -2.63 -3.51 -0.71
C LEU A 72 -2.67 -4.46 0.49
N LEU A 73 -3.86 -4.75 1.05
CA LEU A 73 -4.01 -5.77 2.09
C LEU A 73 -3.71 -7.18 1.57
N ALA A 74 -4.16 -7.52 0.36
CA ALA A 74 -3.83 -8.80 -0.26
C ALA A 74 -2.31 -8.93 -0.46
N LEU A 75 -1.67 -7.89 -0.99
CA LEU A 75 -0.22 -7.85 -1.14
C LEU A 75 0.51 -8.00 0.20
N GLN A 76 0.04 -7.28 1.23
CA GLN A 76 0.58 -7.34 2.58
C GLN A 76 0.47 -8.74 3.20
N ARG A 77 -0.59 -9.49 2.90
CA ARG A 77 -0.75 -10.87 3.39
C ARG A 77 0.32 -11.79 2.80
N GLU A 78 0.69 -11.59 1.54
CA GLU A 78 1.72 -12.35 0.85
C GLU A 78 3.14 -11.87 1.19
N TRP A 79 3.29 -10.68 1.78
CA TRP A 79 4.58 -10.03 2.00
C TRP A 79 5.47 -10.76 3.03
N ARG A 80 6.76 -10.92 2.69
CA ARG A 80 7.82 -11.39 3.59
C ARG A 80 8.94 -10.36 3.68
N ASP A 81 9.09 -9.73 4.83
CA ASP A 81 10.09 -8.69 5.10
C ASP A 81 11.54 -9.12 4.82
N GLU A 82 11.87 -10.34 5.27
CA GLU A 82 13.24 -10.90 5.25
C GLU A 82 13.90 -10.90 3.88
N ALA A 83 13.09 -10.97 2.82
CA ALA A 83 13.53 -11.07 1.43
C ALA A 83 13.04 -9.88 0.58
N ALA A 84 12.46 -8.87 1.22
CA ALA A 84 11.92 -7.72 0.52
C ALA A 84 12.94 -6.60 0.36
N SER A 85 12.94 -5.96 -0.81
CA SER A 85 13.75 -4.78 -1.09
C SER A 85 12.98 -3.78 -1.93
N PHE A 86 13.27 -2.49 -1.74
CA PHE A 86 12.72 -1.41 -2.54
C PHE A 86 13.84 -0.72 -3.30
N ALA A 87 13.55 -0.34 -4.54
CA ALA A 87 14.44 0.43 -5.39
C ALA A 87 13.67 1.53 -6.14
N PRO A 88 14.30 2.66 -6.47
CA PRO A 88 13.69 3.64 -7.36
C PRO A 88 13.46 3.03 -8.75
N SER A 89 12.35 3.41 -9.39
CA SER A 89 12.04 3.00 -10.75
C SER A 89 11.81 4.24 -11.62
N ALA A 90 11.99 4.09 -12.94
CA ALA A 90 11.69 5.18 -13.86
C ALA A 90 10.20 5.50 -13.82
N THR A 91 9.84 6.77 -13.84
CA THR A 91 8.44 7.19 -13.93
C THR A 91 8.03 7.22 -15.40
N VAL A 92 6.77 6.86 -15.68
CA VAL A 92 6.23 6.91 -17.05
C VAL A 92 5.45 8.21 -17.28
N LYS A 93 5.03 8.88 -16.19
CA LYS A 93 4.17 10.06 -16.22
C LYS A 93 4.84 11.24 -15.49
N PRO A 94 4.76 12.47 -16.04
CA PRO A 94 5.22 13.65 -15.33
C PRO A 94 4.39 13.91 -14.07
N GLY A 95 5.04 14.28 -12.96
CA GLY A 95 4.38 14.47 -11.66
C GLY A 95 4.07 13.18 -10.90
N HIS A 96 4.49 12.03 -11.45
CA HIS A 96 4.45 10.75 -10.76
C HIS A 96 5.83 10.36 -10.25
N TYR A 97 5.84 9.47 -9.27
CA TYR A 97 7.02 8.92 -8.61
C TYR A 97 6.88 7.41 -8.58
N ALA A 98 7.95 6.71 -8.97
CA ALA A 98 7.89 5.27 -9.15
C ALA A 98 8.96 4.56 -8.34
N CYS A 99 8.58 3.43 -7.77
CA CYS A 99 9.50 2.49 -7.16
C CYS A 99 9.15 1.07 -7.55
N ARG A 100 10.14 0.20 -7.44
CA ARG A 100 9.99 -1.24 -7.55
C ARG A 100 10.16 -1.85 -6.17
N ALA A 101 9.37 -2.88 -5.89
CA ALA A 101 9.52 -3.74 -4.76
C ALA A 101 9.78 -5.18 -5.25
N ASP A 102 10.89 -5.75 -4.82
CA ASP A 102 11.28 -7.13 -5.11
C ASP A 102 11.14 -7.93 -3.82
N PHE A 103 10.37 -9.01 -3.81
CA PHE A 103 10.16 -9.83 -2.60
C PHE A 103 9.79 -11.28 -2.95
N ILE A 104 9.91 -12.19 -1.99
CA ILE A 104 9.45 -13.58 -2.14
C ILE A 104 8.10 -13.72 -1.42
N PRO A 105 6.99 -13.98 -2.13
CA PRO A 105 5.69 -14.15 -1.49
C PRO A 105 5.64 -15.35 -0.53
N LYS A 106 4.74 -15.31 0.46
CA LYS A 106 4.51 -16.43 1.37
C LYS A 106 4.11 -17.70 0.60
N GLY A 107 4.74 -18.82 0.97
CA GLY A 107 4.49 -20.10 0.32
C GLY A 107 5.03 -20.22 -1.11
N ARG A 108 5.75 -19.21 -1.63
CA ARG A 108 6.45 -19.27 -2.92
C ARG A 108 7.96 -19.32 -2.69
N GLU A 109 8.67 -19.86 -3.68
CA GLU A 109 10.14 -19.91 -3.73
C GLU A 109 10.72 -18.91 -4.73
N GLN A 110 9.87 -18.36 -5.62
CA GLN A 110 10.27 -17.40 -6.63
C GLN A 110 10.09 -15.97 -6.13
N MET A 111 11.05 -15.11 -6.49
CA MET A 111 10.98 -13.67 -6.26
C MET A 111 10.03 -13.04 -7.28
N GLU A 112 9.12 -12.20 -6.79
CA GLU A 112 8.20 -11.43 -7.60
C GLU A 112 8.58 -9.95 -7.57
N GLU A 113 8.28 -9.29 -8.68
CA GLU A 113 8.44 -7.84 -8.84
C GLU A 113 7.06 -7.16 -8.80
N VAL A 114 6.94 -6.11 -7.98
CA VAL A 114 5.81 -5.18 -8.03
C VAL A 114 6.32 -3.78 -8.27
N ARG A 115 5.84 -3.14 -9.34
CA ARG A 115 6.11 -1.75 -9.65
C ARG A 115 4.97 -0.87 -9.15
N ALA A 116 5.32 0.12 -8.35
CA ALA A 116 4.42 1.15 -7.87
C ALA A 116 4.73 2.48 -8.58
N ASP A 117 3.70 3.17 -9.05
CA ASP A 117 3.78 4.51 -9.63
C ASP A 117 2.67 5.37 -9.01
N ALA A 118 3.04 6.48 -8.39
CA ALA A 118 2.12 7.28 -7.58
C ALA A 118 2.18 8.76 -7.93
N SER A 119 1.05 9.44 -7.86
CA SER A 119 0.97 10.89 -7.82
C SER A 119 0.59 11.38 -6.43
N PHE A 120 1.07 12.58 -6.09
CA PHE A 120 0.83 13.20 -4.80
C PHE A 120 -0.03 14.45 -4.93
N MET A 121 -0.77 14.74 -3.87
CA MET A 121 -1.43 16.02 -3.66
C MET A 121 -1.17 16.50 -2.24
N GLU A 122 -1.31 17.80 -2.03
CA GLU A 122 -1.34 18.37 -0.69
C GLU A 122 -2.79 18.35 -0.18
N GLU A 123 -3.02 17.72 0.97
CA GLU A 123 -4.31 17.72 1.66
C GLU A 123 -4.07 18.19 3.09
N ARG A 124 -4.65 19.34 3.47
CA ARG A 124 -4.50 19.95 4.80
C ARG A 124 -3.03 20.24 5.20
N GLY A 125 -2.19 20.59 4.22
CA GLY A 125 -0.77 20.90 4.44
C GLY A 125 0.13 19.67 4.59
N GLU A 126 -0.38 18.47 4.32
CA GLU A 126 0.40 17.23 4.28
C GLU A 126 0.37 16.62 2.88
N GLN A 127 1.50 16.04 2.46
CA GLN A 127 1.58 15.26 1.22
C GLN A 127 0.83 13.94 1.38
N ARG A 128 -0.07 13.64 0.43
CA ARG A 128 -0.86 12.41 0.38
C ARG A 128 -0.80 11.78 -1.02
N ILE A 129 -0.88 10.46 -1.09
CA ILE A 129 -1.06 9.70 -2.34
C ILE A 129 -2.45 10.00 -2.89
N HIS A 130 -2.51 10.57 -4.09
CA HIS A 130 -3.77 10.81 -4.80
C HIS A 130 -4.08 9.72 -5.81
N HIS A 131 -3.07 9.23 -6.51
CA HIS A 131 -3.21 8.08 -7.40
C HIS A 131 -2.08 7.08 -7.13
N LEU A 132 -2.40 5.78 -7.15
CA LEU A 132 -1.40 4.71 -7.08
C LEU A 132 -1.69 3.64 -8.11
N SER A 133 -0.75 3.43 -9.02
CA SER A 133 -0.72 2.29 -9.94
C SER A 133 0.21 1.21 -9.37
N LEU A 134 -0.29 -0.02 -9.29
CA LEU A 134 0.44 -1.22 -8.92
C LEU A 134 0.43 -2.18 -10.11
N ASP A 135 1.61 -2.47 -10.63
CA ASP A 135 1.84 -3.41 -11.72
C ASP A 135 2.68 -4.58 -11.21
N GLY A 136 2.31 -5.79 -11.60
CA GLY A 136 2.88 -7.04 -11.08
C GLY A 136 1.91 -8.19 -11.29
N ASP A 137 2.25 -9.37 -10.78
CA ASP A 137 1.39 -10.54 -10.91
C ASP A 137 0.02 -10.31 -10.23
N ALA A 138 -1.07 -10.50 -10.98
CA ALA A 138 -2.42 -10.20 -10.53
C ALA A 138 -2.85 -11.02 -9.29
N SER A 139 -2.27 -12.21 -9.10
CA SER A 139 -2.59 -13.07 -7.95
C SER A 139 -2.09 -12.49 -6.62
N LEU A 140 -1.14 -11.55 -6.65
CA LEU A 140 -0.64 -10.85 -5.46
C LEU A 140 -1.64 -9.83 -4.91
N PHE A 141 -2.63 -9.43 -5.71
CA PHE A 141 -3.59 -8.38 -5.35
C PHE A 141 -5.00 -8.90 -5.07
N VAL A 142 -5.20 -10.21 -5.13
CA VAL A 142 -6.50 -10.83 -4.84
C VAL A 142 -6.43 -11.59 -3.53
N THR A 143 -7.50 -11.50 -2.73
CA THR A 143 -7.65 -12.35 -1.56
C THR A 143 -8.05 -13.75 -2.02
N SER A 144 -7.12 -14.71 -1.99
CA SER A 144 -7.45 -16.13 -2.13
C SER A 144 -8.46 -16.52 -1.04
N HIS A 145 -9.63 -17.00 -1.48
CA HIS A 145 -10.66 -17.61 -0.63
C HIS A 145 -10.34 -19.07 -0.35
#